data_AF-A8ZQQ4-F1
#
_entry.id   AF-A8ZQQ4-F1
#
_cell.length_a   1.000
_cell.length_b   1.000
_cell.length_c   1.000
_cell.angle_alpha   90.00
_cell.angle_beta   90.00
_cell.angle_gamma   90.00
#
_symmetry.space_group_name_H-M   'P 1'
#
loop_
_entity.id
_entity.type
_entity.pdbx_description
1 polymer ?
#
loop_
_entity_poly.entity_id
_entity_poly.type
_entity_poly.pdbx_seq_one_letter_code
_entity_poly.pdbx_strand_id
1 'polypeptide(L)'
;MANPEHVVELKNGVDSWNRWRESHPGVKPDLSQIDLCEKNLSGVKLSEANLSQSLLGGTVLTKACLKGANLTGSYLAGAILKKADLRLANLSGIDFWCVDLSEANLSGVDLRGTIFDNVDLCGTIAKFSLVDGKTGITDCRIDDKTNFSAVGLDSARIEEHIKSKLKRNIRKIFWNKQYANWRKWKKHYLHWLKRNNKRINILQKIPALILETPGLSLILVFAINIFVSAYTQVIRIFWWISDYGSSTTKIICTFVGCSLFFSIAYLIGTPAPDGDSWPTPFANPFLVDFSDDILNQSLCKKNLGFICLFELWFRSLYFSVVTMTTLGFGEIHAHPLSITGQFLVMSQVLIGYVLLGALITRLSILFQNVG
;
A
#
# COMPACT_ATOMS: atom_id res chain seq x y z
N MET A 1 -32.76 11.68 31.71
CA MET A 1 -34.12 11.37 31.23
C MET A 1 -34.37 12.15 29.96
N ALA A 2 -34.81 11.46 28.90
CA ALA A 2 -35.15 12.05 27.62
C ALA A 2 -36.20 13.16 27.71
N ASN A 3 -36.15 14.10 26.76
CA ASN A 3 -37.20 15.11 26.62
C ASN A 3 -38.50 14.44 26.12
N PRO A 4 -39.64 14.59 26.84
CA PRO A 4 -40.90 13.97 26.46
C PRO A 4 -41.38 14.31 25.05
N GLU A 5 -41.18 15.55 24.59
CA GLU A 5 -41.60 16.00 23.26
C GLU A 5 -40.84 15.25 22.16
N HIS A 6 -39.52 15.10 22.32
CA HIS A 6 -38.70 14.33 21.39
C HIS A 6 -39.09 12.86 21.37
N VAL A 7 -39.40 12.27 22.53
CA VAL A 7 -39.84 10.88 22.63
C VAL A 7 -41.17 10.69 21.89
N VAL A 8 -42.13 11.59 22.07
CA VAL A 8 -43.43 11.54 21.37
C VAL A 8 -43.23 11.65 19.87
N GLU A 9 -42.40 12.60 19.43
CA GLU A 9 -42.16 12.80 18.00
C GLU A 9 -41.49 11.59 17.34
N LEU A 10 -40.53 10.95 18.01
CA LEU A 10 -39.90 9.73 17.51
C LEU A 10 -40.88 8.54 17.51
N LYS A 11 -41.76 8.44 18.51
CA LYS A 11 -42.81 7.41 18.58
C LYS A 11 -43.85 7.55 17.47
N ASN A 12 -44.08 8.76 16.96
CA ASN A 12 -44.94 9.01 15.79
C ASN A 12 -44.35 8.45 14.49
N GLY A 13 -43.08 8.02 14.51
CA GLY A 13 -42.42 7.31 13.41
C GLY A 13 -41.27 8.09 12.79
N VAL A 14 -40.43 7.39 12.03
CA VAL A 14 -39.22 7.93 11.42
C VAL A 14 -39.51 9.11 10.48
N ASP A 15 -40.61 9.07 9.72
CA ASP A 15 -40.99 10.14 8.81
C ASP A 15 -41.48 11.41 9.53
N SER A 16 -42.17 11.25 10.67
CA SER A 16 -42.56 12.37 11.52
C SER A 16 -41.32 13.02 12.11
N TRP A 17 -40.48 12.21 12.75
CA TRP A 17 -39.20 12.63 13.30
C TRP A 17 -38.32 13.36 12.28
N ASN A 18 -38.17 12.80 11.08
CA ASN A 18 -37.33 13.38 10.05
C ASN A 18 -37.85 14.73 9.57
N ARG A 19 -39.18 14.91 9.44
CA ARG A 19 -39.80 16.22 9.14
C ARG A 19 -39.61 17.21 10.29
N TRP A 20 -39.78 16.75 11.53
CA TRP A 20 -39.53 17.58 12.70
C TRP A 20 -38.08 18.04 12.80
N ARG A 21 -37.10 17.18 12.46
CA ARG A 21 -35.68 17.55 12.37
C ARG A 21 -35.40 18.57 11.27
N GLU A 22 -36.13 18.52 10.18
CA GLU A 22 -36.01 19.50 9.09
C GLU A 22 -36.55 20.88 9.50
N SER A 23 -37.62 20.94 10.29
CA SER A 23 -38.12 22.21 10.84
C SER A 23 -37.32 22.71 12.05
N HIS A 24 -36.54 21.85 12.71
CA HIS A 24 -35.75 22.17 13.90
C HIS A 24 -34.25 21.83 13.76
N PRO A 25 -33.52 22.39 12.79
CA PRO A 25 -32.13 22.00 12.50
C PRO A 25 -31.15 22.35 13.62
N GLY A 26 -31.45 23.39 14.42
CA GLY A 26 -30.60 23.84 15.54
C GLY A 26 -30.87 23.12 16.86
N VAL A 27 -31.91 22.29 16.95
CA VAL A 27 -32.24 21.57 18.18
C VAL A 27 -31.35 20.33 18.28
N LYS A 28 -30.69 20.18 19.43
CA LYS A 28 -29.97 18.96 19.82
C LYS A 28 -30.94 18.03 20.54
N PRO A 29 -31.40 16.93 19.93
CA PRO A 29 -32.44 16.13 20.55
C PRO A 29 -31.92 15.35 21.74
N ASP A 30 -32.61 15.44 22.87
CA ASP A 30 -32.39 14.58 24.03
C ASP A 30 -33.32 13.37 24.00
N LEU A 31 -32.71 12.20 23.78
CA LEU A 31 -33.31 10.87 23.81
C LEU A 31 -32.54 9.97 24.81
N SER A 32 -31.94 10.57 25.85
CA SER A 32 -31.18 9.82 26.86
C SER A 32 -32.07 8.83 27.62
N GLN A 33 -31.55 7.63 27.87
CA GLN A 33 -32.26 6.55 28.59
C GLN A 33 -33.56 6.08 27.92
N ILE A 34 -33.78 6.41 26.64
CA ILE A 34 -34.94 5.91 25.91
C ILE A 34 -34.82 4.40 25.66
N ASP A 35 -35.96 3.71 25.69
CA ASP A 35 -36.07 2.33 25.20
C ASP A 35 -36.53 2.32 23.74
N LEU A 36 -35.65 1.85 22.87
CA LEU A 36 -35.84 1.68 21.44
C LEU A 36 -35.49 0.25 20.98
N CYS A 37 -35.44 -0.71 21.91
CA CYS A 37 -35.15 -2.10 21.60
C CYS A 37 -36.05 -2.64 20.48
N GLU A 38 -35.45 -3.37 19.54
CA GLU A 38 -36.12 -4.02 18.41
C GLU A 38 -36.93 -3.10 17.48
N LYS A 39 -36.80 -1.77 17.63
CA LYS A 39 -37.48 -0.81 16.75
C LYS A 39 -36.80 -0.73 15.38
N ASN A 40 -37.61 -0.53 14.35
CA ASN A 40 -37.10 -0.17 13.03
C ASN A 40 -37.01 1.36 12.90
N LEU A 41 -35.78 1.86 12.91
CA LEU A 41 -35.42 3.26 12.78
C LEU A 41 -34.54 3.49 11.54
N SER A 42 -34.74 2.70 10.49
CA SER A 42 -33.98 2.80 9.25
C SER A 42 -34.08 4.21 8.65
N GLY A 43 -32.95 4.84 8.35
CA GLY A 43 -32.90 6.19 7.76
C GLY A 43 -33.25 7.34 8.72
N VAL A 44 -33.36 7.09 10.03
CA VAL A 44 -33.66 8.14 11.02
C VAL A 44 -32.55 9.20 11.10
N LYS A 45 -32.92 10.47 11.24
CA LYS A 45 -32.00 11.61 11.41
C LYS A 45 -31.76 11.94 12.88
N LEU A 46 -30.77 11.28 13.50
CA LEU A 46 -30.37 11.44 14.90
C LEU A 46 -29.04 12.21 15.07
N SER A 47 -28.67 13.05 14.10
CA SER A 47 -27.47 13.90 14.21
C SER A 47 -27.48 14.71 15.49
N GLU A 48 -26.35 14.73 16.21
CA GLU A 48 -26.13 15.43 17.48
C GLU A 48 -27.10 15.05 18.61
N ALA A 49 -27.84 13.95 18.47
CA ALA A 49 -28.75 13.49 19.51
C ALA A 49 -27.99 12.93 20.72
N ASN A 50 -28.50 13.22 21.92
CA ASN A 50 -28.10 12.55 23.13
C ASN A 50 -28.87 11.23 23.26
N LEU A 51 -28.20 10.12 23.02
CA LEU A 51 -28.69 8.73 23.17
C LEU A 51 -27.94 8.02 24.31
N SER A 52 -27.31 8.78 25.21
CA SER A 52 -26.59 8.19 26.34
C SER A 52 -27.52 7.31 27.18
N GLN A 53 -27.00 6.16 27.61
CA GLN A 53 -27.73 5.17 28.41
C GLN A 53 -29.03 4.65 27.79
N SER A 54 -29.24 4.83 26.48
CA SER A 54 -30.42 4.30 25.78
C SER A 54 -30.33 2.78 25.56
N LEU A 55 -31.48 2.12 25.46
CA LEU A 55 -31.58 0.71 25.11
C LEU A 55 -31.87 0.60 23.61
N LEU A 56 -30.87 0.16 22.85
CA LEU A 56 -30.88 0.04 21.38
C LEU A 56 -30.63 -1.42 20.94
N GLY A 57 -30.89 -2.39 21.82
CA GLY A 57 -30.68 -3.80 21.55
C GLY A 57 -31.56 -4.28 20.40
N GLY A 58 -30.96 -4.90 19.38
CA GLY A 58 -31.69 -5.37 18.18
C GLY A 58 -32.32 -4.27 17.32
N THR A 59 -32.09 -2.98 17.62
CA THR A 59 -32.68 -1.87 16.86
C THR A 59 -32.12 -1.83 15.43
N VAL A 60 -32.98 -1.62 14.44
CA VAL A 60 -32.57 -1.47 13.04
C VAL A 60 -32.33 0.02 12.74
N LEU A 61 -31.05 0.39 12.65
CA LEU A 61 -30.55 1.73 12.34
C LEU A 61 -29.89 1.79 10.96
N THR A 62 -30.36 0.97 10.02
CA THR A 62 -29.80 0.89 8.66
C THR A 62 -29.90 2.26 7.99
N LYS A 63 -28.78 2.79 7.47
CA LYS A 63 -28.66 4.14 6.87
C LYS A 63 -29.07 5.30 7.81
N ALA A 64 -29.12 5.08 9.13
CA ALA A 64 -29.40 6.16 10.08
C ALA A 64 -28.27 7.21 10.05
N CYS A 65 -28.63 8.47 10.32
CA CYS A 65 -27.67 9.56 10.47
C CYS A 65 -27.49 9.86 11.96
N LEU A 66 -26.36 9.43 12.54
CA LEU A 66 -25.97 9.57 13.94
C LEU A 66 -24.72 10.45 14.09
N LYS A 67 -24.47 11.33 13.12
CA LYS A 67 -23.30 12.20 13.10
C LYS A 67 -23.25 13.05 14.37
N GLY A 68 -22.16 12.96 15.13
CA GLY A 68 -21.99 13.72 16.38
C GLY A 68 -22.91 13.28 17.52
N ALA A 69 -23.63 12.17 17.40
CA ALA A 69 -24.50 11.68 18.47
C ALA A 69 -23.68 11.20 19.67
N ASN A 70 -24.24 11.36 20.87
CA ASN A 70 -23.66 10.81 22.10
C ASN A 70 -24.35 9.50 22.45
N LEU A 71 -23.64 8.38 22.37
CA LEU A 71 -24.17 7.03 22.66
C LEU A 71 -23.53 6.40 23.91
N THR A 72 -22.84 7.19 24.74
CA THR A 72 -22.13 6.67 25.91
C THR A 72 -23.03 5.85 26.83
N GLY A 73 -22.59 4.65 27.17
CA GLY A 73 -23.33 3.71 28.03
C GLY A 73 -24.64 3.18 27.42
N SER A 74 -24.89 3.38 26.13
CA SER A 74 -26.03 2.75 25.45
C SER A 74 -25.81 1.24 25.26
N TYR A 75 -26.90 0.49 25.26
CA TYR A 75 -26.89 -0.94 24.99
C TYR A 75 -27.20 -1.19 23.51
N LEU A 76 -26.22 -1.66 22.73
CA LEU A 76 -26.32 -1.83 21.28
C LEU A 76 -26.28 -3.29 20.82
N ALA A 77 -26.29 -4.27 21.73
CA ALA A 77 -26.13 -5.67 21.35
C ALA A 77 -27.15 -6.10 20.28
N GLY A 78 -26.66 -6.73 19.21
CA GLY A 78 -27.49 -7.15 18.07
C GLY A 78 -28.07 -6.03 17.20
N ALA A 79 -27.74 -4.76 17.44
CA ALA A 79 -28.23 -3.66 16.62
C ALA A 79 -27.71 -3.73 15.17
N ILE A 80 -28.51 -3.23 14.22
CA ILE A 80 -28.14 -3.18 12.80
C ILE A 80 -27.84 -1.74 12.39
N LEU A 81 -26.57 -1.37 12.37
CA LEU A 81 -26.04 -0.05 11.98
C LEU A 81 -25.47 -0.05 10.55
N LYS A 82 -25.91 -1.00 9.72
CA LYS A 82 -25.49 -1.11 8.31
C LYS A 82 -25.65 0.21 7.57
N LYS A 83 -24.57 0.70 6.94
CA LYS A 83 -24.53 1.98 6.21
C LYS A 83 -24.87 3.21 7.05
N ALA A 84 -24.87 3.13 8.38
CA ALA A 84 -25.12 4.27 9.24
C ALA A 84 -23.97 5.29 9.17
N ASP A 85 -24.30 6.56 9.29
CA ASP A 85 -23.33 7.65 9.42
C ASP A 85 -23.14 8.01 10.89
N LEU A 86 -22.07 7.51 11.49
CA LEU A 86 -21.69 7.72 12.89
C LEU A 86 -20.54 8.72 13.04
N ARG A 87 -20.19 9.48 11.99
CA ARG A 87 -19.03 10.37 12.04
C ARG A 87 -19.06 11.29 13.25
N LEU A 88 -17.93 11.41 13.95
CA LEU A 88 -17.79 12.27 15.15
C LEU A 88 -18.68 11.87 16.34
N ALA A 89 -19.35 10.72 16.30
CA ALA A 89 -20.14 10.23 17.44
C ALA A 89 -19.23 9.84 18.62
N ASN A 90 -19.79 9.90 19.82
CA ASN A 90 -19.16 9.36 21.02
C ASN A 90 -19.72 7.95 21.30
N LEU A 91 -18.90 6.93 21.06
CA LEU A 91 -19.22 5.54 21.31
C LEU A 91 -18.35 4.96 22.45
N SER A 92 -17.68 5.80 23.25
CA SER A 92 -16.73 5.33 24.26
C SER A 92 -17.38 4.41 25.30
N GLY A 93 -16.65 3.34 25.66
CA GLY A 93 -17.07 2.35 26.66
C GLY A 93 -18.24 1.45 26.27
N ILE A 94 -18.63 1.40 25.00
CA ILE A 94 -19.73 0.55 24.52
C ILE A 94 -19.26 -0.87 24.25
N ASP A 95 -20.10 -1.83 24.60
CA ASP A 95 -19.99 -3.22 24.19
C ASP A 95 -20.80 -3.46 22.89
N PHE A 96 -20.10 -3.73 21.80
CA PHE A 96 -20.65 -4.08 20.50
C PHE A 96 -20.69 -5.60 20.34
N TRP A 97 -21.52 -6.29 21.11
CA TRP A 97 -21.74 -7.71 20.86
C TRP A 97 -22.72 -7.93 19.68
N CYS A 98 -22.28 -8.66 18.64
CA CYS A 98 -23.13 -9.08 17.52
C CYS A 98 -23.75 -7.93 16.71
N VAL A 99 -23.09 -6.77 16.67
CA VAL A 99 -23.59 -5.60 15.94
C VAL A 99 -23.19 -5.67 14.46
N ASP A 100 -24.11 -5.30 13.57
CA ASP A 100 -23.81 -5.12 12.14
C ASP A 100 -23.41 -3.66 11.88
N LEU A 101 -22.12 -3.41 11.72
CA LEU A 101 -21.54 -2.12 11.33
C LEU A 101 -21.10 -2.10 9.85
N SER A 102 -21.58 -3.05 9.04
CA SER A 102 -21.16 -3.18 7.65
C SER A 102 -21.46 -1.92 6.85
N GLU A 103 -20.46 -1.47 6.10
CA GLU A 103 -20.49 -0.23 5.30
C GLU A 103 -20.78 1.05 6.11
N ALA A 104 -20.73 1.01 7.45
CA ALA A 104 -20.94 2.19 8.30
C ALA A 104 -19.74 3.15 8.25
N ASN A 105 -20.00 4.42 8.53
CA ASN A 105 -18.98 5.45 8.60
C ASN A 105 -18.73 5.88 10.05
N LEU A 106 -17.64 5.38 10.63
CA LEU A 106 -17.15 5.66 11.97
C LEU A 106 -16.03 6.71 11.98
N SER A 107 -15.89 7.54 10.94
CA SER A 107 -14.74 8.45 10.85
C SER A 107 -14.76 9.51 11.97
N GLY A 108 -13.66 9.63 12.70
CA GLY A 108 -13.51 10.58 13.82
C GLY A 108 -14.34 10.23 15.05
N VAL A 109 -14.81 8.99 15.16
CA VAL A 109 -15.54 8.49 16.34
C VAL A 109 -14.61 8.27 17.52
N ASP A 110 -15.10 8.51 18.73
CA ASP A 110 -14.45 8.08 19.96
C ASP A 110 -14.82 6.61 20.27
N LEU A 111 -13.86 5.69 20.10
CA LEU A 111 -13.97 4.25 20.36
C LEU A 111 -13.12 3.81 21.56
N ARG A 112 -12.72 4.74 22.44
CA ARG A 112 -11.92 4.39 23.62
C ARG A 112 -12.73 3.50 24.56
N GLY A 113 -12.11 2.41 25.02
CA GLY A 113 -12.75 1.42 25.89
C GLY A 113 -13.90 0.63 25.26
N THR A 114 -14.11 0.69 23.94
CA THR A 114 -15.15 -0.11 23.29
C THR A 114 -14.70 -1.55 23.08
N ILE A 115 -15.63 -2.50 23.19
CA ILE A 115 -15.38 -3.91 22.88
C ILE A 115 -16.14 -4.22 21.60
N PHE A 116 -15.43 -4.70 20.58
CA PHE A 116 -16.01 -5.27 19.37
C PHE A 116 -15.86 -6.78 19.46
N ASP A 117 -16.97 -7.48 19.67
CA ASP A 117 -16.99 -8.94 19.74
C ASP A 117 -18.06 -9.51 18.79
N ASN A 118 -17.65 -10.37 17.87
CA ASN A 118 -18.50 -10.92 16.83
C ASN A 118 -19.22 -9.83 15.99
N VAL A 119 -18.52 -8.73 15.68
CA VAL A 119 -19.07 -7.59 14.91
C VAL A 119 -18.82 -7.76 13.42
N ASP A 120 -19.80 -7.41 12.59
CA ASP A 120 -19.58 -7.26 11.16
C ASP A 120 -19.06 -5.86 10.81
N LEU A 121 -17.77 -5.77 10.49
CA LEU A 121 -17.07 -4.54 10.10
C LEU A 121 -16.79 -4.48 8.58
N CYS A 122 -17.41 -5.34 7.77
CA CYS A 122 -17.17 -5.37 6.33
C CYS A 122 -17.48 -4.02 5.67
N GLY A 123 -16.51 -3.44 4.96
CA GLY A 123 -16.66 -2.14 4.30
C GLY A 123 -16.73 -0.92 5.23
N THR A 124 -16.58 -1.10 6.55
CA THR A 124 -16.65 0.00 7.52
C THR A 124 -15.49 0.98 7.34
N ILE A 125 -15.76 2.27 7.54
CA ILE A 125 -14.77 3.35 7.44
C ILE A 125 -14.59 3.99 8.83
N ALA A 126 -13.55 3.59 9.56
CA ALA A 126 -13.20 4.08 10.89
C ALA A 126 -11.93 4.95 10.86
N LYS A 127 -11.88 5.92 9.93
CA LYS A 127 -10.69 6.78 9.78
C LYS A 127 -10.60 7.78 10.92
N PHE A 128 -9.40 8.04 11.43
CA PHE A 128 -9.18 9.03 12.49
C PHE A 128 -9.97 8.74 13.78
N SER A 129 -10.49 7.52 13.95
CA SER A 129 -11.19 7.13 15.16
C SER A 129 -10.19 6.97 16.30
N LEU A 130 -10.62 7.36 17.50
CA LEU A 130 -9.79 7.29 18.71
C LEU A 130 -9.95 5.93 19.36
N VAL A 131 -8.84 5.26 19.65
CA VAL A 131 -8.78 3.96 20.34
C VAL A 131 -7.77 4.04 21.47
N ASP A 132 -7.87 3.15 22.46
CA ASP A 132 -6.93 3.05 23.57
C ASP A 132 -6.63 1.59 23.94
N GLY A 133 -5.84 1.40 25.01
CA GLY A 133 -5.45 0.08 25.55
C GLY A 133 -6.61 -0.80 26.04
N LYS A 134 -7.83 -0.24 26.11
CA LYS A 134 -9.04 -0.95 26.52
C LYS A 134 -9.91 -1.30 25.31
N THR A 135 -9.72 -0.64 24.17
CA THR A 135 -10.42 -0.99 22.93
C THR A 135 -10.08 -2.42 22.52
N GLY A 136 -11.08 -3.30 22.48
CA GLY A 136 -10.96 -4.70 22.09
C GLY A 136 -11.59 -4.97 20.72
N ILE A 137 -10.93 -5.77 19.87
CA ILE A 137 -11.49 -6.24 18.58
C ILE A 137 -11.20 -7.74 18.45
N THR A 138 -12.22 -8.56 18.66
CA THR A 138 -12.19 -10.03 18.65
C THR A 138 -13.31 -10.59 17.78
N ASP A 139 -13.05 -11.72 17.12
CA ASP A 139 -14.03 -12.44 16.29
C ASP A 139 -14.80 -11.57 15.26
N CYS A 140 -14.21 -10.44 14.84
CA CYS A 140 -14.86 -9.49 13.95
C CYS A 140 -14.68 -9.87 12.49
N ARG A 141 -15.75 -9.75 11.71
CA ARG A 141 -15.71 -9.95 10.26
C ARG A 141 -15.24 -8.68 9.57
N ILE A 142 -14.13 -8.77 8.83
CA ILE A 142 -13.57 -7.67 8.04
C ILE A 142 -13.32 -8.10 6.60
N ASP A 143 -13.41 -7.16 5.67
CA ASP A 143 -13.13 -7.36 4.24
C ASP A 143 -11.99 -6.45 3.76
N ASP A 144 -11.69 -6.46 2.48
CA ASP A 144 -10.63 -5.63 1.87
C ASP A 144 -10.98 -4.14 1.76
N LYS A 145 -12.25 -3.77 2.00
CA LYS A 145 -12.74 -2.38 1.94
C LYS A 145 -12.72 -1.72 3.31
N THR A 146 -12.67 -2.51 4.37
CA THR A 146 -12.61 -2.07 5.77
C THR A 146 -11.39 -1.18 6.01
N ASN A 147 -11.63 0.02 6.56
CA ASN A 147 -10.65 1.11 6.54
C ASN A 147 -10.45 1.76 7.91
N PHE A 148 -9.33 1.42 8.55
CA PHE A 148 -8.89 1.98 9.84
C PHE A 148 -7.65 2.88 9.67
N SER A 149 -7.53 3.58 8.53
CA SER A 149 -6.38 4.46 8.32
C SER A 149 -6.36 5.60 9.34
N ALA A 150 -5.17 5.95 9.84
CA ALA A 150 -4.98 6.95 10.90
C ALA A 150 -5.65 6.58 12.24
N VAL A 151 -5.73 5.29 12.54
CA VAL A 151 -6.10 4.75 13.86
C VAL A 151 -4.86 4.13 14.51
N GLY A 152 -4.69 4.34 15.81
CA GLY A 152 -3.64 3.72 16.62
C GLY A 152 -3.88 2.22 16.85
N LEU A 153 -3.83 1.40 15.79
CA LEU A 153 -4.11 -0.05 15.90
C LEU A 153 -3.17 -0.79 16.86
N ASP A 154 -1.97 -0.26 17.11
CA ASP A 154 -1.00 -0.85 18.02
C ASP A 154 -1.30 -0.55 19.50
N SER A 155 -2.12 0.46 19.80
CA SER A 155 -2.55 0.73 21.17
C SER A 155 -3.79 -0.07 21.57
N ALA A 156 -4.52 -0.67 20.62
CA ALA A 156 -5.73 -1.45 20.89
C ALA A 156 -5.44 -2.95 21.02
N ARG A 157 -6.31 -3.66 21.74
CA ARG A 157 -6.27 -5.12 21.87
C ARG A 157 -6.99 -5.74 20.68
N ILE A 158 -6.24 -6.12 19.66
CA ILE A 158 -6.77 -6.67 18.41
C ILE A 158 -6.13 -8.03 18.17
N GLU A 159 -6.95 -9.02 17.81
CA GLU A 159 -6.43 -10.33 17.37
C GLU A 159 -5.46 -10.19 16.20
N GLU A 160 -4.36 -10.93 16.23
CA GLU A 160 -3.24 -10.73 15.29
C GLU A 160 -3.67 -10.89 13.82
N HIS A 161 -4.57 -11.83 13.52
CA HIS A 161 -5.05 -12.05 12.17
C HIS A 161 -5.91 -10.87 11.65
N ILE A 162 -6.76 -10.28 12.51
CA ILE A 162 -7.57 -9.09 12.22
C ILE A 162 -6.64 -7.89 12.05
N LYS A 163 -5.73 -7.67 13.01
CA LYS A 163 -4.74 -6.58 13.00
C LYS A 163 -3.89 -6.59 11.73
N SER A 164 -3.39 -7.76 11.34
CA SER A 164 -2.61 -7.96 10.12
C SER A 164 -3.41 -7.58 8.86
N LYS A 165 -4.67 -8.01 8.77
CA LYS A 165 -5.56 -7.69 7.64
C LYS A 165 -5.95 -6.21 7.61
N LEU A 166 -6.20 -5.56 8.74
CA LEU A 166 -6.41 -4.10 8.81
C LEU A 166 -5.17 -3.32 8.36
N LYS A 167 -3.98 -3.68 8.87
CA LYS A 167 -2.70 -3.09 8.42
C LYS A 167 -2.50 -3.29 6.91
N ARG A 168 -2.88 -4.45 6.37
CA ARG A 168 -2.87 -4.75 4.93
C ARG A 168 -3.78 -3.79 4.14
N ASN A 169 -5.01 -3.60 4.60
CA ASN A 169 -5.97 -2.70 3.96
C ASN A 169 -5.48 -1.25 3.94
N ILE A 170 -4.96 -0.76 5.07
CA ILE A 170 -4.42 0.60 5.20
C ILE A 170 -3.31 0.84 4.16
N ARG A 171 -2.38 -0.10 4.03
CA ARG A 171 -1.32 -0.05 3.00
C ARG A 171 -1.92 -0.01 1.59
N LYS A 172 -2.86 -0.91 1.27
CA LYS A 172 -3.55 -0.97 -0.04
C LYS A 172 -4.21 0.37 -0.38
N ILE A 173 -4.89 1.00 0.57
CA ILE A 173 -5.54 2.30 0.40
C ILE A 173 -4.52 3.41 0.14
N PHE A 174 -3.45 3.47 0.94
CA PHE A 174 -2.39 4.46 0.78
C PHE A 174 -1.75 4.36 -0.62
N TRP A 175 -1.38 3.15 -1.04
CA TRP A 175 -0.77 2.91 -2.34
C TRP A 175 -1.71 3.15 -3.51
N ASN A 176 -2.98 2.77 -3.40
CA ASN A 176 -3.98 3.08 -4.43
C ASN A 176 -4.10 4.60 -4.65
N LYS A 177 -4.05 5.39 -3.57
CA LYS A 177 -4.04 6.85 -3.65
C LYS A 177 -2.78 7.37 -4.33
N GLN A 178 -1.60 6.87 -3.95
CA GLN A 178 -0.33 7.25 -4.59
C GLN A 178 -0.30 6.90 -6.08
N TYR A 179 -0.73 5.70 -6.44
CA TYR A 179 -0.74 5.25 -7.84
C TYR A 179 -1.75 6.03 -8.69
N ALA A 180 -2.91 6.37 -8.13
CA ALA A 180 -3.86 7.26 -8.80
C ALA A 180 -3.26 8.65 -9.07
N ASN A 181 -2.51 9.21 -8.10
CA ASN A 181 -1.79 10.48 -8.27
C ASN A 181 -0.72 10.38 -9.35
N TRP A 182 0.06 9.31 -9.35
CA TRP A 182 1.08 9.06 -10.37
C TRP A 182 0.47 8.94 -11.78
N ARG A 183 -0.64 8.22 -11.94
CA ARG A 183 -1.36 8.13 -13.24
C ARG A 183 -1.83 9.51 -13.71
N LYS A 184 -2.37 10.34 -12.81
CA LYS A 184 -2.78 11.72 -13.12
C LYS A 184 -1.58 12.55 -13.57
N TRP A 185 -0.49 12.51 -12.81
CA TRP A 185 0.75 13.21 -13.16
C TRP A 185 1.27 12.77 -14.54
N LYS A 186 1.34 11.46 -14.80
CA LYS A 186 1.77 10.92 -16.10
C LYS A 186 0.89 11.42 -17.24
N LYS A 187 -0.43 11.45 -17.06
CA LYS A 187 -1.36 11.99 -18.06
C LYS A 187 -1.10 13.49 -18.34
N HIS A 188 -0.89 14.28 -17.29
CA HIS A 188 -0.59 15.71 -17.42
C HIS A 188 0.76 15.95 -18.12
N TYR A 189 1.78 15.20 -17.73
CA TYR A 189 3.11 15.26 -18.33
C TYR A 189 3.08 14.92 -19.82
N LEU A 190 2.42 13.83 -20.21
CA LEU A 190 2.25 13.45 -21.61
C LEU A 190 1.48 14.51 -22.41
N HIS A 191 0.46 15.12 -21.81
CA HIS A 191 -0.28 16.22 -22.43
C HIS A 191 0.58 17.47 -22.62
N TRP A 192 1.39 17.84 -21.62
CA TRP A 192 2.35 18.94 -21.68
C TRP A 192 3.40 18.71 -22.77
N LEU A 193 3.98 17.50 -22.85
CA LEU A 193 4.92 17.12 -23.90
C LEU A 193 4.29 17.29 -25.29
N LYS A 194 3.07 16.78 -25.51
CA LYS A 194 2.38 16.89 -26.79
C LYS A 194 2.09 18.35 -27.19
N ARG A 195 1.77 19.21 -26.22
CA ARG A 195 1.54 20.64 -26.44
C ARG A 195 2.83 21.40 -26.75
N ASN A 196 3.94 21.05 -26.09
CA ASN A 196 5.21 21.72 -26.28
C ASN A 196 6.01 21.19 -27.48
N ASN A 197 5.83 19.94 -27.90
CA ASN A 197 6.37 19.46 -29.18
C ASN A 197 5.79 20.26 -30.37
N LYS A 198 4.53 20.70 -30.29
CA LYS A 198 3.96 21.64 -31.28
C LYS A 198 4.56 23.06 -31.19
N ARG A 199 5.08 23.47 -30.03
CA ARG A 199 5.74 24.77 -29.83
C ARG A 199 7.24 24.75 -30.14
N ILE A 200 7.89 23.59 -30.18
CA ILE A 200 9.30 23.47 -30.57
C ILE A 200 9.53 23.88 -32.04
N ASN A 201 8.49 23.89 -32.89
CA ASN A 201 8.54 24.54 -34.21
C ASN A 201 8.72 26.07 -34.18
N ILE A 202 8.66 26.72 -33.01
CA ILE A 202 8.88 28.18 -32.86
C ILE A 202 10.37 28.49 -32.56
N LEU A 203 11.22 27.48 -32.33
CA LEU A 203 12.66 27.64 -32.11
C LEU A 203 13.49 27.74 -33.41
N GLN A 204 12.86 28.11 -34.55
CA GLN A 204 13.58 28.55 -35.76
C GLN A 204 14.18 29.97 -35.66
N LYS A 205 14.19 30.59 -34.48
CA LYS A 205 14.74 31.94 -34.23
C LYS A 205 15.86 31.99 -33.18
N ILE A 206 16.60 30.91 -32.98
CA ILE A 206 17.85 30.92 -32.20
C ILE A 206 19.03 30.74 -33.18
N PRO A 207 20.13 31.52 -33.08
CA PRO A 207 21.24 31.47 -34.02
C PRO A 207 21.84 30.06 -34.13
N ALA A 208 22.17 29.69 -35.36
CA ALA A 208 22.44 28.34 -35.85
C ALA A 208 23.73 27.65 -35.34
N LEU A 209 24.21 27.93 -34.13
CA LEU A 209 25.49 27.37 -33.64
C LEU A 209 25.36 26.21 -32.64
N ILE A 210 24.15 25.82 -32.19
CA ILE A 210 23.96 24.75 -31.19
C ILE A 210 22.93 23.69 -31.64
N LEU A 211 22.33 23.83 -32.84
CA LEU A 211 21.14 23.05 -33.24
C LEU A 211 21.30 22.24 -34.54
N GLU A 212 22.50 21.72 -34.83
CA GLU A 212 22.73 20.82 -35.99
C GLU A 212 22.55 19.32 -35.70
N THR A 213 21.88 18.92 -34.61
CA THR A 213 21.43 17.52 -34.49
C THR A 213 19.93 17.46 -34.23
N PRO A 214 19.10 17.28 -35.29
CA PRO A 214 17.66 17.00 -35.15
C PRO A 214 17.34 15.71 -34.35
N GLY A 215 18.36 14.99 -33.86
CA GLY A 215 18.23 13.85 -32.96
C GLY A 215 18.16 14.19 -31.47
N LEU A 216 18.72 15.30 -30.97
CA LEU A 216 18.85 15.51 -29.51
C LEU A 216 17.51 15.65 -28.79
N SER A 217 16.51 16.31 -29.38
CA SER A 217 15.16 16.41 -28.81
C SER A 217 14.41 15.07 -28.83
N LEU A 218 14.59 14.28 -29.89
CA LEU A 218 14.02 12.94 -30.01
C LEU A 218 14.70 11.95 -29.04
N ILE A 219 16.02 12.01 -28.91
CA ILE A 219 16.82 11.20 -27.99
C ILE A 219 16.47 11.56 -26.54
N LEU A 220 16.30 12.83 -26.21
CA LEU A 220 15.87 13.27 -24.87
C LEU A 220 14.47 12.75 -24.54
N VAL A 221 13.52 12.87 -25.48
CA VAL A 221 12.15 12.35 -25.30
C VAL A 221 12.14 10.83 -25.20
N PHE A 222 12.96 10.13 -25.98
CA PHE A 222 13.11 8.69 -25.93
C PHE A 222 13.75 8.23 -24.62
N ALA A 223 14.81 8.90 -24.16
CA ALA A 223 15.46 8.66 -22.88
C ALA A 223 14.51 8.89 -21.70
N ILE A 224 13.71 9.97 -21.72
CA ILE A 224 12.72 10.21 -20.68
C ILE A 224 11.60 9.15 -20.71
N ASN A 225 11.17 8.71 -21.89
CA ASN A 225 10.18 7.62 -22.00
C ASN A 225 10.70 6.29 -21.48
N ILE A 226 11.97 5.94 -21.79
CA ILE A 226 12.65 4.78 -21.22
C ILE A 226 12.74 4.92 -19.71
N PHE A 227 13.17 6.08 -19.19
CA PHE A 227 13.27 6.33 -17.76
C PHE A 227 11.91 6.21 -17.06
N VAL A 228 10.85 6.81 -17.60
CA VAL A 228 9.49 6.72 -17.05
C VAL A 228 8.96 5.29 -17.12
N SER A 229 9.25 4.56 -18.20
CA SER A 229 8.85 3.15 -18.34
C SER A 229 9.58 2.26 -17.33
N ALA A 230 10.91 2.38 -17.24
CA ALA A 230 11.75 1.69 -16.28
C ALA A 230 11.32 2.01 -14.85
N TYR A 231 11.11 3.28 -14.52
CA TYR A 231 10.59 3.71 -13.21
C TYR A 231 9.21 3.11 -12.90
N THR A 232 8.33 2.99 -13.90
CA THR A 232 7.03 2.32 -13.73
C THR A 232 7.21 0.83 -13.41
N GLN A 233 8.15 0.15 -14.07
CA GLN A 233 8.41 -1.27 -13.84
C GLN A 233 9.09 -1.51 -12.49
N VAL A 234 10.03 -0.64 -12.10
CA VAL A 234 10.66 -0.67 -10.77
C VAL A 234 9.60 -0.49 -9.70
N ILE A 235 8.65 0.44 -9.85
CA ILE A 235 7.52 0.59 -8.92
C ILE A 235 6.65 -0.66 -8.91
N ARG A 236 6.40 -1.32 -10.05
CA ARG A 236 5.59 -2.55 -10.12
C ARG A 236 6.27 -3.76 -9.46
N ILE A 237 7.58 -3.88 -9.64
CA ILE A 237 8.39 -4.92 -9.00
C ILE A 237 8.47 -4.64 -7.51
N PHE A 238 8.76 -3.40 -7.12
CA PHE A 238 8.68 -2.96 -5.73
C PHE A 238 7.28 -3.21 -5.15
N TRP A 239 6.21 -2.97 -5.92
CA TRP A 239 4.83 -3.33 -5.56
C TRP A 239 4.70 -4.82 -5.29
N TRP A 240 5.16 -5.68 -6.19
CA TRP A 240 5.06 -7.14 -6.04
C TRP A 240 5.85 -7.67 -4.84
N ILE A 241 7.03 -7.09 -4.58
CA ILE A 241 7.92 -7.44 -3.45
C ILE A 241 7.34 -6.89 -2.13
N SER A 242 6.89 -5.64 -2.13
CA SER A 242 6.30 -4.98 -0.97
C SER A 242 4.84 -5.38 -0.73
N ASP A 243 4.23 -6.13 -1.66
CA ASP A 243 2.85 -6.58 -1.57
C ASP A 243 2.68 -7.58 -0.43
N TYR A 244 2.24 -6.97 0.67
CA TYR A 244 1.48 -7.58 1.74
C TYR A 244 2.26 -8.49 2.66
N GLY A 245 3.14 -7.89 3.47
CA GLY A 245 3.22 -8.13 4.91
C GLY A 245 3.40 -9.56 5.45
N SER A 246 3.73 -10.56 4.63
CA SER A 246 4.03 -11.90 5.16
C SER A 246 5.01 -12.74 4.34
N SER A 247 5.15 -12.52 3.03
CA SER A 247 5.90 -13.49 2.25
C SER A 247 7.38 -13.10 2.16
N THR A 248 8.12 -13.41 3.23
CA THR A 248 9.59 -13.58 3.16
C THR A 248 9.96 -14.40 1.93
N THR A 249 9.13 -15.41 1.60
CA THR A 249 9.21 -16.21 0.37
C THR A 249 9.21 -15.36 -0.90
N LYS A 250 8.34 -14.35 -1.06
CA LYS A 250 8.37 -13.47 -2.24
C LYS A 250 9.66 -12.67 -2.34
N ILE A 251 10.14 -12.11 -1.22
CA ILE A 251 11.41 -11.36 -1.19
C ILE A 251 12.56 -12.30 -1.61
N ILE A 252 12.61 -13.50 -1.03
CA ILE A 252 13.61 -14.54 -1.36
C ILE A 252 13.49 -14.97 -2.84
N CYS A 253 12.28 -15.25 -3.34
CA CYS A 253 12.05 -15.63 -4.74
C CYS A 253 12.50 -14.51 -5.70
N THR A 254 12.25 -13.25 -5.36
CA THR A 254 12.71 -12.10 -6.16
C THR A 254 14.24 -12.05 -6.15
N PHE A 255 14.85 -12.22 -4.99
CA PHE A 255 16.29 -12.21 -4.81
C PHE A 255 16.96 -13.31 -5.65
N VAL A 256 16.47 -14.54 -5.54
CA VAL A 256 16.91 -15.70 -6.32
C VAL A 256 16.71 -15.47 -7.83
N GLY A 257 15.54 -14.95 -8.23
CA GLY A 257 15.22 -14.69 -9.63
C GLY A 257 16.09 -13.61 -10.27
N CYS A 258 16.35 -12.51 -9.55
CA CYS A 258 17.28 -11.46 -10.01
C CYS A 258 18.70 -12.00 -10.17
N SER A 259 19.19 -12.81 -9.21
CA SER A 259 20.50 -13.45 -9.30
C SER A 259 20.61 -14.34 -10.55
N LEU A 260 19.59 -15.15 -10.83
CA LEU A 260 19.56 -15.99 -12.03
C LEU A 260 19.58 -15.16 -13.32
N PHE A 261 18.81 -14.07 -13.36
CA PHE A 261 18.81 -13.15 -14.51
C PHE A 261 20.21 -12.57 -14.79
N PHE A 262 20.90 -12.05 -13.76
CA PHE A 262 22.25 -11.52 -13.93
C PHE A 262 23.25 -12.59 -14.36
N SER A 263 23.09 -13.81 -13.87
CA SER A 263 23.94 -14.95 -14.26
C SER A 263 23.80 -15.25 -15.76
N ILE A 264 22.57 -15.29 -16.27
CA ILE A 264 22.31 -15.47 -17.71
C ILE A 264 22.85 -14.27 -18.50
N ALA A 265 22.70 -13.04 -18.00
CA ALA A 265 23.22 -11.85 -18.64
C ALA A 265 24.77 -11.86 -18.74
N TYR A 266 25.46 -12.31 -17.70
CA TYR A 266 26.91 -12.47 -17.71
C TYR A 266 27.37 -13.56 -18.66
N LEU A 267 26.64 -14.67 -18.74
CA LEU A 267 26.92 -15.74 -19.71
C LEU A 267 26.81 -15.25 -21.17
N ILE A 268 25.89 -14.33 -21.46
CA ILE A 268 25.78 -13.69 -22.78
C ILE A 268 26.95 -12.70 -23.02
N GLY A 269 27.43 -12.07 -21.94
CA GLY A 269 28.51 -11.10 -21.95
C GLY A 269 29.93 -11.67 -22.13
N THR A 270 30.14 -12.97 -21.94
CA THR A 270 31.47 -13.59 -22.06
C THR A 270 31.92 -13.75 -23.53
N PRO A 271 33.21 -13.53 -23.84
CA PRO A 271 33.75 -13.67 -25.20
C PRO A 271 33.73 -15.12 -25.72
N ALA A 272 33.72 -15.29 -27.06
CA ALA A 272 33.79 -16.59 -27.74
C ALA A 272 35.24 -17.16 -27.74
N PRO A 273 35.42 -18.48 -27.86
CA PRO A 273 36.72 -19.15 -27.63
C PRO A 273 37.81 -18.88 -28.68
N ASP A 274 37.45 -18.34 -29.85
CA ASP A 274 38.32 -18.44 -31.02
C ASP A 274 38.93 -17.08 -31.39
N GLY A 275 40.16 -16.85 -30.90
CA GLY A 275 41.16 -16.01 -31.57
C GLY A 275 41.60 -14.74 -30.83
N ASP A 276 42.67 -14.85 -30.03
CA ASP A 276 43.76 -13.90 -29.67
C ASP A 276 43.55 -12.37 -29.63
N SER A 277 42.31 -11.92 -29.64
CA SER A 277 41.94 -10.51 -29.59
C SER A 277 40.64 -10.43 -28.81
N TRP A 278 40.71 -9.83 -27.62
CA TRP A 278 39.53 -9.49 -26.83
C TRP A 278 38.49 -8.83 -27.75
N PRO A 279 37.23 -9.27 -27.79
CA PRO A 279 36.24 -8.60 -28.60
C PRO A 279 36.20 -7.14 -28.13
N THR A 280 36.50 -6.23 -29.05
CA THR A 280 36.32 -4.80 -28.79
C THR A 280 34.89 -4.59 -28.27
N PRO A 281 34.64 -3.60 -27.39
CA PRO A 281 33.30 -3.31 -26.85
C PRO A 281 32.19 -3.15 -27.90
N PHE A 282 32.55 -3.00 -29.18
CA PHE A 282 31.64 -2.98 -30.32
C PHE A 282 31.05 -4.36 -30.68
N ALA A 283 31.70 -5.48 -30.33
CA ALA A 283 31.27 -6.84 -30.69
C ALA A 283 30.41 -7.51 -29.60
N ASN A 284 30.61 -7.19 -28.32
CA ASN A 284 29.73 -7.62 -27.22
C ASN A 284 29.49 -6.47 -26.23
N PRO A 285 28.31 -5.84 -26.24
CA PRO A 285 28.01 -4.73 -25.33
C PRO A 285 27.87 -5.18 -23.87
N PHE A 286 27.73 -6.48 -23.57
CA PHE A 286 27.56 -6.98 -22.20
C PHE A 286 28.87 -7.48 -21.58
N LEU A 287 30.04 -7.09 -22.12
CA LEU A 287 31.34 -7.61 -21.66
C LEU A 287 31.56 -7.41 -20.15
N VAL A 288 31.81 -8.51 -19.44
CA VAL A 288 32.08 -8.58 -18.00
C VAL A 288 33.19 -9.59 -17.76
N ASP A 289 34.15 -9.22 -16.91
CA ASP A 289 35.32 -10.02 -16.57
C ASP A 289 35.19 -10.60 -15.16
N PHE A 290 35.61 -11.85 -15.01
CA PHE A 290 35.71 -12.51 -13.71
C PHE A 290 37.17 -12.56 -13.26
N SER A 291 37.41 -12.39 -11.96
CA SER A 291 38.77 -12.45 -11.37
C SER A 291 39.44 -13.84 -11.45
N ASP A 292 38.68 -14.89 -11.83
CA ASP A 292 39.13 -16.28 -11.88
C ASP A 292 39.38 -16.76 -13.32
N ASP A 293 40.65 -16.92 -13.68
CA ASP A 293 41.07 -17.29 -15.04
C ASP A 293 40.55 -18.67 -15.49
N ILE A 294 40.36 -19.61 -14.55
CA ILE A 294 39.88 -20.97 -14.82
C ILE A 294 38.42 -20.95 -15.31
N LEU A 295 37.59 -20.09 -14.72
CA LEU A 295 36.18 -19.96 -15.07
C LEU A 295 36.04 -19.25 -16.42
N ASN A 296 36.82 -18.18 -16.63
CA ASN A 296 36.92 -17.50 -17.93
C ASN A 296 37.28 -18.49 -19.04
N GLN A 297 38.26 -19.37 -18.79
CA GLN A 297 38.69 -20.38 -19.75
C GLN A 297 37.62 -21.46 -20.04
N SER A 298 36.83 -21.85 -19.03
CA SER A 298 35.72 -22.80 -19.19
C SER A 298 34.53 -22.21 -19.94
N LEU A 299 34.19 -20.94 -19.66
CA LEU A 299 33.11 -20.20 -20.33
C LEU A 299 33.45 -19.90 -21.78
N CYS A 300 34.69 -19.46 -22.04
CA CYS A 300 35.21 -19.26 -23.39
C CYS A 300 35.04 -20.54 -24.23
N LYS A 301 35.38 -21.72 -23.70
CA LYS A 301 35.23 -23.00 -24.40
C LYS A 301 33.78 -23.46 -24.66
N LYS A 302 32.78 -22.65 -24.28
CA LYS A 302 31.33 -22.96 -24.42
C LYS A 302 30.95 -24.35 -23.91
N ASN A 303 31.63 -24.86 -22.89
CA ASN A 303 31.25 -26.11 -22.25
C ASN A 303 30.06 -25.83 -21.31
N LEU A 304 28.88 -25.56 -21.90
CA LEU A 304 27.63 -25.19 -21.23
C LEU A 304 26.99 -26.40 -20.53
N GLY A 305 27.69 -26.96 -19.55
CA GLY A 305 27.11 -27.92 -18.61
C GLY A 305 26.29 -27.23 -17.53
N PHE A 306 25.33 -27.94 -16.93
CA PHE A 306 24.56 -27.49 -15.76
C PHE A 306 25.46 -26.95 -14.63
N ILE A 307 26.62 -27.58 -14.45
CA ILE A 307 27.62 -27.21 -13.43
C ILE A 307 28.14 -25.79 -13.65
N CYS A 308 28.41 -25.38 -14.89
CA CYS A 308 28.95 -24.06 -15.20
C CYS A 308 27.89 -22.96 -14.97
N LEU A 309 26.63 -23.20 -15.36
CA LEU A 309 25.53 -22.27 -15.07
C LEU A 309 25.25 -22.17 -13.57
N PHE A 310 25.34 -23.28 -12.85
CA PHE A 310 25.16 -23.33 -11.39
C PHE A 310 26.25 -22.56 -10.65
N GLU A 311 27.52 -22.70 -11.05
CA GLU A 311 28.61 -21.89 -10.49
C GLU A 311 28.44 -20.40 -10.77
N LEU A 312 28.06 -20.03 -12.00
CA LEU A 312 27.81 -18.63 -12.36
C LEU A 312 26.67 -18.03 -11.54
N TRP A 313 25.63 -18.84 -11.30
CA TRP A 313 24.51 -18.46 -10.43
C TRP A 313 24.93 -18.24 -8.98
N PHE A 314 25.72 -19.15 -8.42
CA PHE A 314 26.22 -19.02 -7.06
C PHE A 314 27.17 -17.83 -6.92
N ARG A 315 28.02 -17.55 -7.91
CA ARG A 315 28.90 -16.36 -7.92
C ARG A 315 28.13 -15.06 -8.07
N SER A 316 27.09 -15.02 -8.90
CA SER A 316 26.23 -13.84 -9.00
C SER A 316 25.48 -13.57 -7.69
N LEU A 317 25.01 -14.65 -7.03
CA LEU A 317 24.40 -14.57 -5.71
C LEU A 317 25.41 -14.11 -4.66
N TYR A 318 26.59 -14.72 -4.62
CA TYR A 318 27.69 -14.35 -3.74
C TYR A 318 28.13 -12.90 -3.95
N PHE A 319 28.33 -12.47 -5.19
CA PHE A 319 28.66 -11.08 -5.52
C PHE A 319 27.58 -10.14 -5.02
N SER A 320 26.29 -10.44 -5.26
CA SER A 320 25.19 -9.67 -4.69
C SER A 320 25.24 -9.63 -3.16
N VAL A 321 25.51 -10.75 -2.47
CA VAL A 321 25.52 -10.84 -0.98
C VAL A 321 26.79 -10.28 -0.33
N VAL A 322 27.94 -10.32 -1.01
CA VAL A 322 29.24 -9.91 -0.46
C VAL A 322 29.55 -8.46 -0.78
N THR A 323 29.24 -7.97 -1.98
CA THR A 323 29.30 -6.52 -2.23
C THR A 323 28.30 -5.73 -1.35
N MET A 324 27.28 -6.39 -0.80
CA MET A 324 26.38 -5.87 0.25
C MET A 324 27.05 -5.65 1.61
N THR A 325 28.19 -6.30 1.91
CA THR A 325 28.81 -6.27 3.25
C THR A 325 30.24 -5.71 3.27
N THR A 326 30.99 -5.76 2.16
CA THR A 326 32.45 -5.47 2.15
C THR A 326 32.89 -4.26 1.31
N LEU A 327 32.02 -3.27 1.06
CA LEU A 327 32.40 -1.99 0.41
C LEU A 327 33.09 -2.14 -0.97
N GLY A 328 32.76 -3.18 -1.74
CA GLY A 328 33.07 -3.22 -3.19
C GLY A 328 34.29 -4.05 -3.62
N PHE A 329 34.81 -4.95 -2.80
CA PHE A 329 35.64 -6.05 -3.30
C PHE A 329 34.73 -7.15 -3.85
N GLY A 330 34.61 -7.25 -5.18
CA GLY A 330 33.79 -8.27 -5.82
C GLY A 330 34.51 -8.91 -7.00
N GLU A 331 34.27 -10.20 -7.20
CA GLU A 331 34.92 -11.04 -8.23
C GLU A 331 34.44 -10.76 -9.67
N ILE A 332 33.46 -9.85 -9.82
CA ILE A 332 32.82 -9.49 -11.09
C ILE A 332 33.15 -8.02 -11.40
N HIS A 333 33.82 -7.78 -12.53
CA HIS A 333 34.20 -6.45 -12.98
C HIS A 333 33.61 -6.17 -14.36
N ALA A 334 33.03 -4.98 -14.54
CA ALA A 334 32.66 -4.54 -15.87
C ALA A 334 33.92 -4.11 -16.63
N HIS A 335 34.04 -4.54 -17.88
CA HIS A 335 35.17 -4.13 -18.72
C HIS A 335 35.17 -2.59 -18.90
N PRO A 336 36.31 -1.89 -18.78
CA PRO A 336 36.37 -0.42 -18.78
C PRO A 336 35.81 0.25 -20.04
N LEU A 337 35.82 -0.46 -21.16
CA LEU A 337 35.31 0.06 -22.44
C LEU A 337 33.85 -0.33 -22.72
N SER A 338 33.22 -1.13 -21.86
CA SER A 338 31.85 -1.62 -22.02
C SER A 338 30.88 -0.82 -21.15
N ILE A 339 30.30 0.25 -21.71
CA ILE A 339 29.31 1.09 -21.01
C ILE A 339 28.11 0.23 -20.55
N THR A 340 27.64 -0.67 -21.41
CA THR A 340 26.48 -1.52 -21.11
C THR A 340 26.82 -2.57 -20.05
N GLY A 341 28.04 -3.15 -20.04
CA GLY A 341 28.52 -4.00 -18.95
C GLY A 341 28.63 -3.25 -17.61
N GLN A 342 29.10 -2.00 -17.63
CA GLN A 342 29.16 -1.14 -16.43
C GLN A 342 27.77 -0.86 -15.86
N PHE A 343 26.79 -0.53 -16.72
CA PHE A 343 25.40 -0.37 -16.29
C PHE A 343 24.82 -1.67 -15.72
N LEU A 344 25.14 -2.83 -16.32
CA LEU A 344 24.66 -4.13 -15.85
C LEU A 344 25.16 -4.42 -14.42
N VAL A 345 26.47 -4.33 -14.19
CA VAL A 345 27.08 -4.56 -12.85
C VAL A 345 26.56 -3.54 -11.84
N MET A 346 26.50 -2.26 -12.19
CA MET A 346 25.95 -1.20 -11.33
C MET A 346 24.48 -1.49 -10.94
N SER A 347 23.67 -1.96 -11.89
CA SER A 347 22.27 -2.28 -11.63
C SER A 347 22.11 -3.47 -10.69
N GLN A 348 22.97 -4.50 -10.78
CA GLN A 348 22.97 -5.63 -9.85
C GLN A 348 23.23 -5.18 -8.42
N VAL A 349 24.22 -4.31 -8.23
CA VAL A 349 24.57 -3.77 -6.91
C VAL A 349 23.41 -2.97 -6.34
N LEU A 350 22.82 -2.07 -7.12
CA LEU A 350 21.71 -1.21 -6.67
C LEU A 350 20.46 -2.03 -6.31
N ILE A 351 20.11 -3.03 -7.11
CA ILE A 351 19.00 -3.95 -6.81
C ILE A 351 19.30 -4.76 -5.55
N GLY A 352 20.55 -5.20 -5.36
CA GLY A 352 21.01 -5.89 -4.17
C GLY A 352 20.75 -5.09 -2.88
N TYR A 353 21.16 -3.81 -2.84
CA TYR A 353 20.93 -2.93 -1.68
C TYR A 353 19.44 -2.78 -1.33
N VAL A 354 18.59 -2.59 -2.34
CA VAL A 354 17.13 -2.44 -2.13
C VAL A 354 16.53 -3.72 -1.55
N LEU A 355 16.89 -4.89 -2.08
CA LEU A 355 16.38 -6.18 -1.61
C LEU A 355 16.88 -6.54 -0.21
N LEU A 356 18.14 -6.23 0.11
CA LEU A 356 18.69 -6.42 1.46
C LEU A 356 17.97 -5.53 2.48
N GLY A 357 17.79 -4.25 2.18
CA GLY A 357 17.04 -3.34 3.04
C GLY A 357 15.62 -3.85 3.30
N ALA A 358 14.96 -4.39 2.27
CA ALA A 358 13.65 -5.03 2.41
C ALA A 358 13.68 -6.29 3.30
N LEU A 359 14.70 -7.15 3.15
CA LEU A 359 14.86 -8.37 3.94
C LEU A 359 15.15 -8.05 5.42
N ILE A 360 16.09 -7.14 5.71
CA ILE A 360 16.43 -6.71 7.08
C ILE A 360 15.22 -6.08 7.76
N THR A 361 14.52 -5.18 7.07
CA THR A 361 13.29 -4.56 7.59
C THR A 361 12.27 -5.64 7.94
N ARG A 362 12.17 -6.71 7.14
CA ARG A 362 11.23 -7.78 7.40
C ARG A 362 11.66 -8.69 8.55
N LEU A 363 12.94 -9.04 8.64
CA LEU A 363 13.49 -9.83 9.76
C LEU A 363 13.32 -9.08 11.08
N SER A 364 13.55 -7.77 11.10
CA SER A 364 13.32 -6.93 12.29
C SER A 364 11.87 -7.02 12.79
N ILE A 365 10.88 -6.96 11.89
CA ILE A 365 9.47 -7.13 12.24
C ILE A 365 9.17 -8.56 12.73
N LEU A 366 9.80 -9.58 12.14
CA LEU A 366 9.62 -10.98 12.58
C LEU A 366 10.15 -11.18 14.00
N PHE A 367 11.33 -10.67 14.33
CA PHE A 367 11.92 -10.81 15.67
C PHE A 367 11.17 -10.03 16.75
N GLN A 368 10.53 -8.92 16.40
CA GLN A 368 9.65 -8.19 17.33
C GLN A 368 8.41 -8.99 17.77
N ASN A 369 8.01 -10.01 17.01
CA ASN A 369 6.85 -10.85 17.32
C ASN A 369 7.20 -12.15 18.07
N VAL A 370 8.45 -12.35 18.46
CA VAL A 370 8.95 -13.57 19.16
C VAL A 370 9.12 -13.35 20.68
N GLY A 371 8.82 -12.15 21.19
CA GLY A 371 8.71 -11.87 22.63
C GLY A 371 7.27 -11.70 23.03
#